data_AF-A0A9D5W8X1-F1
#
_entry.id   AF-A0A9D5W8X1-F1
#
_cell.length_a   1.000
_cell.length_b   1.000
_cell.length_c   1.000
_cell.angle_alpha   90.00
_cell.angle_beta   90.00
_cell.angle_gamma   90.00
#
_symmetry.space_group_name_H-M   'P 1'
#
loop_
_entity.id
_entity.type
_entity.pdbx_description
1 polymer ?
#
loop_
_entity_poly.entity_id
_entity_poly.type
_entity_poly.pdbx_seq_one_letter_code
_entity_poly.pdbx_strand_id
1 'polypeptide(L)'
;MIILKIKNACKQLIGLNDSPFLIALSFGVGAFIGFSPLYGIHTVLGLIAAWAFKLNKASLITGVYLSNPVTIVPIYTFGTWFGIKITGSTASISDFNLKGLTLSNIENTLESLLWPFIIGNTVLSVLVGFISYAILYHILKLRAKSKPVEANLLPDDK
;
A
#
# COMPACT_ATOMS: atom_id res chain seq x y z
N MET A 1 14.39 -33.50 11.38
CA MET A 1 14.67 -32.26 12.16
C MET A 1 14.90 -31.01 11.28
N ILE A 2 15.63 -31.10 10.16
CA ILE A 2 15.94 -29.97 9.25
C ILE A 2 14.70 -29.38 8.56
N ILE A 3 13.79 -30.22 8.06
CA ILE A 3 12.55 -29.79 7.37
C ILE A 3 11.64 -28.96 8.30
N LEU A 4 11.58 -29.31 9.59
CA LEU A 4 10.82 -28.56 10.59
C LEU A 4 11.46 -27.20 10.91
N LYS A 5 12.80 -27.12 10.95
CA LYS A 5 13.52 -25.84 11.09
C LYS A 5 13.28 -24.92 9.90
N ILE A 6 13.35 -25.43 8.67
CA ILE A 6 13.09 -24.67 7.45
C ILE A 6 11.63 -24.20 7.42
N LYS A 7 10.67 -25.09 7.71
CA LYS A 7 9.25 -24.74 7.79
C LYS A 7 8.99 -23.65 8.84
N ASN A 8 9.59 -23.74 10.01
CA ASN A 8 9.44 -22.74 11.07
C ASN A 8 10.13 -21.42 10.72
N ALA A 9 11.30 -21.46 10.08
CA ALA A 9 11.97 -20.26 9.57
C ALA A 9 11.12 -19.55 8.51
N CYS A 10 10.55 -20.30 7.55
CA CYS A 10 9.61 -19.74 6.56
C CYS A 10 8.37 -19.16 7.24
N LYS A 11 7.81 -19.83 8.26
CA LYS A 11 6.66 -19.31 9.02
C LYS A 11 6.99 -18.01 9.75
N GLN A 12 8.17 -17.90 10.34
CA GLN A 12 8.64 -16.68 11.00
C GLN A 12 8.93 -15.57 9.99
N LEU A 13 9.50 -15.89 8.84
CA LEU A 13 9.77 -14.94 7.75
C LEU A 13 8.48 -14.37 7.13
N ILE A 14 7.44 -15.21 7.02
CA ILE A 14 6.10 -14.81 6.56
C ILE A 14 5.31 -14.12 7.69
N GLY A 15 5.78 -14.21 8.93
CA GLY A 15 5.11 -13.68 10.13
C GLY A 15 3.75 -14.33 10.39
N LEU A 16 3.66 -15.65 10.19
CA LEU A 16 2.45 -16.45 10.46
C LEU A 16 2.00 -16.44 11.94
N ASN A 17 2.83 -15.92 12.84
CA ASN A 17 2.53 -15.74 14.26
C ASN A 17 2.26 -14.27 14.64
N ASP A 18 2.29 -13.34 13.68
CA ASP A 18 2.05 -11.93 13.97
C ASP A 18 0.59 -11.67 14.30
N SER A 19 0.34 -10.67 15.15
CA SER A 19 -1.03 -10.31 15.53
C SER A 19 -1.80 -9.81 14.31
N PRO A 20 -3.13 -10.05 14.25
CA PRO A 20 -4.00 -9.49 13.20
C PRO A 20 -3.83 -7.99 13.01
N PHE A 21 -3.58 -7.26 14.09
CA PHE A 21 -3.28 -5.83 14.07
C PHE A 21 -1.97 -5.53 13.32
N LEU A 22 -0.87 -6.21 13.66
CA LEU A 22 0.43 -5.95 13.03
C LEU A 22 0.40 -6.29 11.54
N ILE A 23 -0.23 -7.40 11.14
CA ILE A 23 -0.39 -7.77 9.73
C ILE A 23 -1.19 -6.69 8.99
N ALA A 24 -2.36 -6.30 9.53
CA ALA A 24 -3.19 -5.27 8.91
C ALA A 24 -2.48 -3.92 8.80
N LEU A 25 -1.79 -3.49 9.86
CA LEU A 25 -1.05 -2.22 9.89
C LEU A 25 0.06 -2.24 8.83
N SER A 26 0.81 -3.33 8.76
CA SER A 26 1.89 -3.52 7.78
C SER A 26 1.34 -3.42 6.36
N PHE A 27 0.23 -4.09 6.08
CA PHE A 27 -0.44 -4.01 4.78
C PHE A 27 -0.93 -2.61 4.44
N GLY A 28 -1.55 -1.90 5.39
CA GLY A 28 -2.03 -0.52 5.18
C GLY A 28 -0.88 0.45 4.89
N VAL A 29 0.23 0.36 5.64
CA VAL A 29 1.45 1.14 5.36
C VAL A 29 2.01 0.79 3.98
N GLY A 30 2.02 -0.49 3.62
CA GLY A 30 2.41 -0.94 2.29
C GLY A 30 1.55 -0.31 1.19
N ALA A 31 0.23 -0.35 1.33
CA ALA A 31 -0.72 0.24 0.39
C ALA A 31 -0.55 1.76 0.28
N PHE A 32 -0.33 2.46 1.39
CA PHE A 32 0.03 3.87 1.37
C PHE A 32 1.29 4.13 0.54
N ILE A 33 2.35 3.34 0.74
CA ILE A 33 3.59 3.48 -0.02
C ILE A 33 3.36 3.18 -1.51
N GLY A 34 2.68 2.09 -1.86
CA GLY A 34 2.43 1.71 -3.26
C GLY A 34 1.61 2.73 -4.05
N PHE A 35 0.69 3.44 -3.38
CA PHE A 35 -0.13 4.47 -4.02
C PHE A 35 0.46 5.88 -3.88
N SER A 36 1.55 6.05 -3.13
CA SER A 36 2.23 7.34 -2.97
C SER A 36 2.82 7.84 -4.28
N PRO A 37 3.02 9.16 -4.46
CA PRO A 37 3.61 9.72 -5.69
C PRO A 37 5.10 9.36 -5.90
N LEU A 38 5.71 8.53 -5.04
CA LEU A 38 7.13 8.17 -5.04
C LEU A 38 7.44 6.94 -5.91
N TYR A 39 6.91 6.93 -7.14
CA TYR A 39 7.02 5.77 -8.02
C TYR A 39 8.49 5.42 -8.32
N GLY A 40 8.80 4.12 -8.40
CA GLY A 40 10.15 3.61 -8.65
C GLY A 40 10.99 3.32 -7.40
N ILE A 41 10.68 3.94 -6.26
CA ILE A 41 11.39 3.69 -4.99
C ILE A 41 10.53 2.99 -3.92
N HIS A 42 9.30 2.60 -4.24
CA HIS A 42 8.34 2.00 -3.30
C HIS A 42 8.86 0.76 -2.58
N THR A 43 9.56 -0.14 -3.28
CA THR A 43 10.10 -1.36 -2.65
C THR A 43 11.16 -1.02 -1.59
N VAL A 44 12.06 -0.09 -1.90
CA VAL A 44 13.11 0.37 -0.96
C VAL A 44 12.47 1.07 0.23
N LEU A 45 11.53 2.00 -0.03
CA LEU A 45 10.77 2.67 1.03
C LEU A 45 10.01 1.67 1.91
N GLY A 46 9.40 0.66 1.28
CA GLY A 46 8.69 -0.39 1.99
C GLY A 46 9.60 -1.20 2.91
N LEU A 47 10.78 -1.59 2.44
CA LEU A 47 11.76 -2.30 3.26
C LEU A 47 12.31 -1.44 4.40
N ILE A 48 12.60 -0.15 4.14
CA ILE A 48 13.03 0.80 5.17
C ILE A 48 11.94 0.97 6.21
N ALA A 49 10.68 1.18 5.80
CA ALA A 49 9.53 1.30 6.69
C ALA A 49 9.33 0.02 7.50
N ALA A 50 9.44 -1.15 6.86
CA ALA A 50 9.30 -2.43 7.55
C ALA A 50 10.36 -2.62 8.63
N TRP A 51 11.60 -2.21 8.36
CA TRP A 51 12.69 -2.25 9.34
C TRP A 51 12.51 -1.22 10.46
N ALA A 52 12.26 0.05 10.11
CA ALA A 52 12.17 1.16 11.05
C ALA A 52 11.01 1.00 12.05
N PHE A 53 9.84 0.56 11.56
CA PHE A 53 8.63 0.40 12.35
C PHE A 53 8.42 -1.05 12.83
N LYS A 54 9.38 -1.95 12.58
CA LYS A 54 9.30 -3.39 12.92
C LYS A 54 7.99 -4.05 12.41
N LEU A 55 7.61 -3.72 11.18
CA LEU A 55 6.39 -4.22 10.54
C LEU A 55 6.62 -5.60 9.90
N ASN A 56 5.53 -6.34 9.70
CA ASN A 56 5.56 -7.59 8.95
C ASN A 56 5.93 -7.30 7.49
N LYS A 57 7.13 -7.74 7.11
CA LYS A 57 7.70 -7.49 5.77
C LYS A 57 6.85 -8.08 4.66
N ALA A 58 6.35 -9.31 4.83
CA ALA A 58 5.55 -9.99 3.82
C ALA A 58 4.25 -9.23 3.55
N SER A 59 3.50 -8.90 4.61
CA SER A 59 2.24 -8.16 4.51
C SER A 59 2.44 -6.74 3.99
N LEU A 60 3.53 -6.08 4.40
CA LEU A 60 3.87 -4.76 3.89
C LEU A 60 4.16 -4.78 2.39
N ILE A 61 5.01 -5.71 1.94
CA ILE A 61 5.35 -5.83 0.52
C ILE A 61 4.11 -6.20 -0.32
N THR A 62 3.24 -7.07 0.19
CA THR A 62 1.93 -7.34 -0.46
C THR A 62 1.08 -6.07 -0.57
N GLY A 63 1.09 -5.20 0.45
CA GLY A 63 0.43 -3.90 0.39
C GLY A 63 1.06 -2.97 -0.65
N VAL A 64 2.39 -2.91 -0.73
CA VAL A 64 3.12 -2.12 -1.74
C VAL A 64 2.72 -2.51 -3.15
N TYR A 65 2.58 -3.81 -3.42
CA TYR A 65 2.17 -4.32 -4.73
C TYR A 65 0.65 -4.39 -4.95
N LEU A 66 -0.15 -3.77 -4.07
CA LEU A 66 -1.59 -3.65 -4.30
C LEU A 66 -1.89 -2.74 -5.51
N SER A 67 -1.04 -1.75 -5.77
CA SER A 67 -1.07 -0.94 -6.98
C SER A 67 -0.49 -1.72 -8.16
N ASN A 68 -1.14 -1.68 -9.32
CA ASN A 68 -0.60 -2.26 -10.55
C ASN A 68 -0.41 -1.16 -11.61
N PRO A 69 0.46 -1.36 -12.63
CA PRO A 69 0.73 -0.34 -13.65
C PRO A 69 -0.52 0.12 -14.43
N VAL A 70 -1.55 -0.73 -14.52
CA VAL A 70 -2.81 -0.40 -15.20
C VAL A 70 -3.69 0.49 -14.31
N THR A 71 -3.71 0.26 -13.00
CA THR A 71 -4.53 1.03 -12.05
C THR A 71 -3.86 2.34 -11.65
N ILE A 72 -2.53 2.43 -11.69
CA ILE A 72 -1.81 3.64 -11.26
C ILE A 72 -2.15 4.85 -12.14
N VAL A 73 -2.35 4.65 -13.45
CA VAL A 73 -2.68 5.73 -14.39
C VAL A 73 -4.01 6.42 -14.05
N PRO A 74 -5.15 5.71 -13.96
CA PRO A 74 -6.42 6.34 -13.58
C PRO A 74 -6.39 6.88 -12.14
N ILE A 75 -5.73 6.20 -11.21
CA ILE A 75 -5.59 6.66 -9.82
C ILE A 75 -4.83 7.97 -9.77
N TYR A 76 -3.69 8.08 -10.45
CA TYR A 76 -2.88 9.30 -10.46
C TYR A 76 -3.54 10.44 -11.21
N THR A 77 -4.27 10.14 -12.27
CA THR A 77 -5.09 11.14 -12.97
C THR A 77 -6.15 11.71 -12.04
N PHE A 78 -6.87 10.83 -11.32
CA PHE A 78 -7.86 11.25 -10.34
C PHE A 78 -7.23 11.99 -9.15
N GLY A 79 -6.10 11.51 -8.63
CA GLY A 79 -5.37 12.16 -7.56
C GLY A 79 -4.91 13.55 -7.97
N THR A 80 -4.41 13.73 -9.19
CA THR A 80 -4.01 15.05 -9.71
C THR A 80 -5.23 15.96 -9.88
N TRP A 81 -6.33 15.45 -10.43
CA TRP A 81 -7.60 16.20 -10.50
C TRP A 81 -8.04 16.71 -9.13
N PHE A 82 -8.01 15.81 -8.15
CA PHE A 82 -8.38 16.11 -6.78
C PHE A 82 -7.41 17.12 -6.15
N GLY A 83 -6.11 16.98 -6.43
CA GLY A 83 -5.09 17.92 -6.01
C GLY A 83 -5.26 19.31 -6.61
N ILE A 84 -5.69 19.43 -7.88
CA ILE A 84 -6.01 20.73 -8.51
C ILE A 84 -7.15 21.40 -7.75
N LYS A 85 -8.18 20.63 -7.37
CA LYS A 85 -9.30 21.14 -6.57
C LYS A 85 -8.87 21.58 -5.16
N ILE A 86 -7.97 20.84 -4.51
CA ILE A 86 -7.47 21.20 -3.17
C ILE A 86 -6.57 22.43 -3.21
N THR A 87 -5.68 22.51 -4.20
CA THR A 87 -4.66 23.57 -4.28
C THR A 87 -5.19 24.87 -4.89
N GLY A 88 -6.38 24.84 -5.51
CA GLY A 88 -6.92 25.98 -6.25
C GLY A 88 -6.12 26.32 -7.51
N SER A 89 -5.30 25.38 -8.00
CA SER A 89 -4.50 25.56 -9.21
C SER A 89 -5.40 25.82 -10.42
N THR A 90 -4.97 26.73 -11.29
CA THR A 90 -5.63 27.02 -12.57
C THR A 90 -5.28 25.99 -13.65
N ALA A 91 -4.35 25.07 -13.36
CA ALA A 91 -3.95 24.02 -14.28
C ALA A 91 -5.11 23.07 -14.59
N SER A 92 -5.28 22.72 -15.85
CA SER A 92 -6.20 21.69 -16.29
C SER A 92 -5.45 20.41 -16.62
N ILE A 93 -6.04 19.26 -16.30
CA ILE A 93 -5.50 17.95 -16.71
C ILE A 93 -5.47 17.84 -18.24
N SER A 94 -6.40 18.53 -18.92
CA SER A 94 -6.45 18.63 -20.37
C SER A 94 -5.27 19.41 -20.97
N ASP A 95 -4.57 20.23 -20.16
CA ASP A 95 -3.36 20.94 -20.59
C ASP A 95 -2.18 19.97 -20.73
N PHE A 96 -2.28 18.78 -20.11
CA PHE A 96 -1.33 17.68 -20.29
C PHE A 96 -1.59 16.93 -21.60
N ASN A 97 -1.62 17.66 -22.72
CA ASN A 97 -1.67 17.06 -24.04
C ASN A 97 -0.26 16.69 -24.47
N LEU A 98 0.06 15.39 -24.45
CA LEU A 98 1.37 14.85 -24.84
C LEU A 98 1.85 15.33 -26.22
N LYS A 99 0.93 15.76 -27.10
CA LYS A 99 1.23 16.30 -28.44
C LYS A 99 1.60 17.79 -28.44
N GLY A 100 1.30 18.53 -27.38
CA GLY A 100 1.60 19.97 -27.23
C GLY A 100 2.80 20.26 -26.33
N LEU A 101 3.41 19.24 -25.73
CA LEU A 101 4.61 19.38 -24.90
C LEU A 101 5.80 19.81 -25.78
N THR A 102 6.02 21.12 -25.84
CA THR A 102 7.22 21.72 -26.41
C THR A 102 8.24 21.96 -25.30
N LEU A 103 9.53 21.80 -25.60
CA LEU A 103 10.63 22.05 -24.62
C LEU A 103 10.53 23.43 -23.96
N SER A 104 9.97 24.42 -24.66
CA SER A 104 9.80 25.80 -24.16
C SER A 104 8.75 25.96 -23.06
N ASN A 105 7.77 25.05 -22.97
CA ASN A 105 6.63 25.19 -22.06
C ASN A 105 6.59 24.10 -20.98
N ILE A 106 7.49 23.11 -21.08
CA ILE A 106 7.53 21.94 -20.20
C ILE A 106 7.75 22.34 -18.74
N GLU A 107 8.61 23.31 -18.47
CA GLU A 107 8.96 23.74 -17.12
C GLU A 107 7.74 24.33 -16.41
N ASN A 108 7.09 25.33 -17.03
CA ASN A 108 5.91 25.98 -16.46
C ASN A 108 4.72 25.04 -16.29
N THR A 109 4.48 24.14 -17.25
CA THR A 109 3.40 23.14 -17.15
C THR A 109 3.69 22.11 -16.07
N LEU A 110 4.95 21.67 -15.95
CA LEU A 110 5.34 20.68 -14.96
C LEU A 110 5.26 21.26 -13.55
N GLU A 111 5.82 22.45 -13.29
CA GLU A 111 5.75 23.10 -11.98
C GLU A 111 4.31 23.31 -11.50
N SER A 112 3.43 23.75 -12.40
CA SER A 112 2.02 24.01 -12.06
C SER A 112 1.21 22.75 -11.75
N LEU A 113 1.63 21.58 -12.25
CA LEU A 113 0.96 20.29 -12.02
C LEU A 113 1.65 19.43 -10.96
N LEU A 114 2.94 19.65 -10.67
CA LEU A 114 3.71 18.91 -9.68
C LEU A 114 3.09 19.01 -8.29
N TRP A 115 2.74 20.23 -7.84
CA TRP A 115 2.13 20.42 -6.52
C TRP A 115 0.75 19.78 -6.39
N PRO A 116 -0.20 20.01 -7.32
CA PRO A 116 -1.45 19.26 -7.35
C PRO A 116 -1.26 17.75 -7.38
N PHE A 117 -0.33 17.25 -8.20
CA PHE A 117 -0.03 15.82 -8.29
C PHE A 117 0.44 15.27 -6.94
N ILE A 118 1.43 15.89 -6.30
CA ILE A 118 1.97 15.42 -5.03
C ILE A 118 0.90 15.45 -3.94
N ILE A 119 0.21 16.58 -3.78
CA ILE A 119 -0.76 16.76 -2.70
C ILE A 119 -1.94 15.81 -2.88
N GLY A 120 -2.54 15.80 -4.07
CA GLY A 120 -3.72 15.00 -4.34
C GLY A 120 -3.46 13.50 -4.24
N ASN A 121 -2.33 13.02 -4.77
CA ASN A 121 -1.97 11.60 -4.66
C ASN A 121 -1.53 11.20 -3.26
N THR A 122 -0.92 12.09 -2.48
CA THR A 122 -0.59 11.82 -1.07
C THR A 122 -1.87 11.68 -0.23
N VAL A 123 -2.86 12.55 -0.43
CA VAL A 123 -4.14 12.42 0.28
C VAL A 123 -4.83 11.11 -0.11
N LEU A 124 -4.86 10.79 -1.40
CA LEU A 124 -5.46 9.55 -1.88
C LEU A 124 -4.74 8.31 -1.33
N SER A 125 -3.41 8.32 -1.26
CA SER A 125 -2.64 7.19 -0.74
C SER A 125 -2.87 6.99 0.76
N VAL A 126 -3.04 8.06 1.54
CA VAL A 126 -3.41 7.98 2.97
C VAL A 126 -4.76 7.30 3.13
N LEU A 127 -5.76 7.69 2.32
CA LEU A 127 -7.09 7.09 2.33
C LEU A 127 -7.02 5.59 1.96
N VAL A 128 -6.30 5.25 0.89
CA VAL A 128 -6.11 3.86 0.47
C VAL A 128 -5.43 3.06 1.58
N GLY A 129 -4.36 3.57 2.18
CA GLY A 129 -3.67 2.91 3.28
C GLY A 129 -4.58 2.62 4.48
N PHE A 130 -5.41 3.60 4.88
CA PHE A 130 -6.36 3.42 5.98
C PHE A 130 -7.46 2.42 5.65
N ILE A 131 -8.03 2.48 4.44
CA ILE A 131 -9.05 1.54 3.97
C ILE A 131 -8.48 0.11 3.90
N SER A 132 -7.29 -0.05 3.33
CA SER A 132 -6.58 -1.33 3.25
C SER A 132 -6.31 -1.93 4.63
N TYR A 133 -5.84 -1.10 5.59
CA TYR A 133 -5.70 -1.51 6.99
C TYR A 133 -7.03 -1.98 7.58
N ALA A 134 -8.09 -1.17 7.46
CA ALA A 134 -9.38 -1.45 8.05
C ALA A 134 -9.97 -2.75 7.49
N ILE A 135 -9.99 -2.92 6.16
CA ILE A 135 -10.51 -4.12 5.50
C ILE A 135 -9.75 -5.36 5.98
N LEU A 136 -8.41 -5.35 5.91
CA LEU A 136 -7.63 -6.51 6.29
C LEU A 136 -7.77 -6.84 7.78
N TYR A 137 -7.81 -5.83 8.64
CA TYR A 137 -8.03 -6.02 10.07
C TYR A 137 -9.37 -6.70 10.36
N HIS A 138 -10.47 -6.25 9.72
CA HIS A 138 -11.78 -6.87 9.90
C HIS A 138 -11.78 -8.33 9.42
N ILE A 139 -11.21 -8.62 8.25
CA ILE A 139 -11.11 -9.98 7.71
C ILE A 139 -10.33 -10.89 8.68
N LEU A 140 -9.17 -10.44 9.17
CA LEU A 140 -8.35 -11.24 10.08
C LEU A 140 -9.03 -11.45 11.44
N LYS A 141 -9.70 -10.43 11.97
CA LYS A 141 -10.46 -10.54 13.23
C LYS A 141 -11.63 -11.51 13.13
N LEU A 142 -12.34 -11.53 11.99
CA LEU A 142 -13.42 -12.49 11.74
C LEU A 142 -12.88 -13.92 11.67
N ARG A 143 -11.75 -14.14 10.99
CA ARG A 143 -11.10 -15.47 10.90
C ARG A 143 -10.53 -15.96 12.23
N ALA A 144 -10.08 -15.06 13.10
CA ALA A 144 -9.60 -15.42 14.44
C ALA A 144 -10.74 -15.91 15.34
N LYS A 145 -11.94 -15.33 15.21
CA LYS A 145 -13.14 -15.75 15.94
C LYS A 145 -13.73 -17.08 15.47
N SER A 146 -13.49 -17.49 14.23
CA SER A 146 -14.03 -18.74 13.65
C SER A 146 -13.17 -19.99 13.91
N LYS A 147 -11.99 -19.85 14.53
CA LYS A 147 -11.10 -20.97 14.90
C LYS A 147 -11.36 -21.74 16.22
N PRO A 148 -12.44 -21.57 17.02
CA PRO A 148 -12.55 -22.23 18.33
C PRO A 148 -13.32 -23.57 18.33
N VAL A 149 -13.30 -24.40 17.27
CA VAL A 149 -14.07 -25.68 17.25
C VAL A 149 -13.27 -26.93 16.87
N GLU A 150 -12.24 -26.86 16.03
CA GLU A 150 -11.49 -28.06 15.60
C GLU A 150 -10.49 -28.61 16.64
N ALA A 151 -10.20 -27.87 17.72
CA ALA A 151 -9.26 -28.29 18.77
C ALA A 151 -9.87 -29.24 19.82
N ASN A 152 -11.19 -29.48 19.80
CA ASN A 152 -11.89 -30.38 20.73
C ASN A 152 -12.30 -31.72 20.10
N LEU A 153 -11.77 -32.08 18.93
CA LEU A 153 -12.12 -33.32 18.22
C LEU A 153 -10.99 -34.34 18.12
N LEU A 154 -9.86 -34.13 18.81
CA LEU A 154 -8.95 -35.24 19.05
C LEU A 154 -9.44 -35.99 20.29
N PRO A 155 -9.90 -37.25 20.17
CA PRO A 155 -10.18 -38.05 21.34
C PRO A 155 -8.87 -38.19 22.14
N ASP A 156 -8.97 -38.04 23.47
CA ASP A 156 -7.94 -38.47 24.41
C ASP A 156 -7.67 -39.95 24.15
N ASP A 157 -6.60 -40.23 23.39
CA ASP A 157 -6.09 -41.58 23.23
C ASP A 157 -5.47 -41.98 24.58
N LYS A 158 -6.07 -43.01 25.18
CA LYS A 158 -5.68 -43.61 26.47
C LYS A 158 -4.36 -44.37 26.37
#